data_AF-A0A8T5H4K9-F1
#
_entry.id   AF-A0A8T5H4K9-F1
#
_cell.length_a   1.000
_cell.length_b   1.000
_cell.length_c   1.000
_cell.angle_alpha   90.00
_cell.angle_beta   90.00
_cell.angle_gamma   90.00
#
_symmetry.space_group_name_H-M   'P 1'
#
loop_
_entity.id
_entity.type
_entity.pdbx_description
1 polymer ?
#
loop_
_entity_poly.entity_id
_entity_poly.type
_entity_poly.pdbx_seq_one_letter_code
_entity_poly.pdbx_strand_id
1 'polypeptide(L)' 'MTNITLAIPNDLHARMKLHSEIRWSEVVRKSISRKVELLDAMNKIASKSKLTKKDVDDISKKIKAETFADLNK' A
#
# COMPACT_ATOMS: atom_id res chain seq x y z
N MET A 1 17.95 -14.54 6.79
CA MET A 1 16.66 -13.82 6.97
C MET A 1 16.96 -12.52 7.70
N THR A 2 16.31 -11.42 7.34
CA THR A 2 16.50 -10.11 7.98
C THR A 2 15.30 -9.82 8.91
N ASN A 3 15.56 -9.24 10.08
CA ASN A 3 14.52 -8.94 11.06
C ASN A 3 14.08 -7.48 10.94
N ILE A 4 12.77 -7.25 11.06
CA ILE A 4 12.16 -5.92 11.10
C ILE A 4 11.38 -5.81 12.42
N THR A 5 11.65 -4.76 13.18
CA THR A 5 10.89 -4.41 14.40
C THR A 5 9.98 -3.24 14.09
N LEU A 6 8.68 -3.38 14.37
CA LEU A 6 7.66 -2.37 14.10
C LEU A 6 6.95 -2.03 15.40
N ALA A 7 6.79 -0.74 15.67
CA ALA A 7 5.88 -0.27 16.71
C ALA A 7 4.45 -0.22 16.14
N ILE A 8 3.49 -0.69 16.93
CA ILE A 8 2.06 -0.59 16.62
C ILE A 8 1.32 0.07 17.79
N PRO A 9 0.19 0.74 17.54
CA PRO A 9 -0.65 1.29 18.61
C PRO A 9 -1.05 0.21 19.63
N ASN A 10 -1.09 0.59 20.91
CA ASN A 10 -1.36 -0.33 22.01
C ASN A 10 -2.75 -0.98 21.90
N ASP A 11 -3.75 -0.23 21.45
CA ASP A 11 -5.12 -0.71 21.24
C ASP A 11 -5.17 -1.79 20.13
N LEU A 12 -4.41 -1.59 19.05
CA LEU A 12 -4.29 -2.58 17.98
C LEU A 12 -3.61 -3.85 18.47
N HIS A 13 -2.51 -3.72 19.22
CA HIS A 13 -1.83 -4.86 19.81
C HIS A 13 -2.73 -5.65 20.77
N ALA A 14 -3.55 -4.97 21.57
CA ALA A 14 -4.53 -5.60 22.45
C ALA A 14 -5.56 -6.42 21.65
N ARG A 15 -6.12 -5.86 20.57
CA ARG A 15 -7.03 -6.60 19.68
C ARG A 15 -6.35 -7.78 19.00
N MET A 16 -5.11 -7.62 18.55
CA MET A 16 -4.34 -8.71 17.94
C MET A 16 -4.09 -9.86 18.92
N LYS A 17 -3.85 -9.55 20.21
CA LYS A 17 -3.69 -10.56 21.27
C LYS A 17 -4.96 -11.38 21.52
N LEU A 18 -6.14 -10.79 21.35
CA LEU A 18 -7.41 -11.52 21.45
C LEU A 18 -7.54 -12.60 20.36
N HIS A 19 -6.88 -12.39 19.23
CA HIS A 19 -6.83 -13.31 18.09
C HIS A 19 -5.46 -14.01 18.01
N SER A 20 -5.10 -14.70 19.09
CA SER A 20 -3.81 -15.39 19.23
C SER A 20 -3.62 -16.58 18.28
N GLU A 21 -4.72 -17.11 17.72
CA GLU A 21 -4.74 -18.15 16.69
C GLU A 21 -4.12 -17.67 15.36
N ILE A 22 -4.03 -16.36 15.14
CA ILE A 22 -3.51 -15.78 13.91
C ILE A 22 -1.99 -15.60 14.01
N ARG A 23 -1.27 -16.11 13.01
CA ARG A 23 0.18 -15.87 12.83
C ARG A 23 0.44 -14.47 12.26
N TRP A 24 0.32 -13.45 13.09
CA TRP A 24 0.44 -12.04 12.69
C TRP A 24 1.74 -11.70 11.94
N SER A 25 2.86 -12.33 12.29
CA SER A 25 4.13 -12.13 11.57
C SER A 25 4.08 -12.60 10.11
N GLU A 26 3.26 -13.60 9.80
CA GLU A 26 3.05 -14.10 8.44
C GLU A 26 2.12 -13.16 7.66
N VAL A 27 1.07 -12.66 8.31
CA VAL A 27 0.17 -11.65 7.73
C VAL A 27 0.95 -10.41 7.32
N VAL A 28 1.78 -9.88 8.22
CA VAL A 28 2.63 -8.70 7.94
C VAL A 28 3.60 -8.98 6.79
N ARG A 29 4.28 -10.13 6.80
CA ARG A 29 5.20 -10.51 5.71
C ARG A 29 4.50 -10.54 4.36
N LYS A 30 3.34 -11.20 4.25
CA LYS A 30 2.57 -11.27 3.00
C LYS A 30 2.13 -9.88 2.52
N SER A 31 1.67 -9.03 3.42
CA SER A 31 1.25 -7.66 3.10
C SER A 31 2.40 -6.81 2.58
N ILE A 32 3.57 -6.88 3.21
CA ILE A 32 4.77 -6.18 2.76
C ILE A 32 5.22 -6.69 1.39
N SER A 33 5.35 -8.01 1.21
CA SER A 33 5.76 -8.61 -0.07
C SER A 33 4.86 -8.18 -1.22
N ARG A 34 3.53 -8.27 -1.04
CA ARG A 34 2.57 -7.84 -2.07
C ARG A 34 2.69 -6.35 -2.40
N LYS A 35 2.92 -5.49 -1.39
CA LYS A 35 3.08 -4.06 -1.63
C LYS A 35 4.37 -3.76 -2.41
N VAL A 36 5.46 -4.46 -2.11
CA VAL A 36 6.73 -4.33 -2.85
C VAL A 36 6.57 -4.82 -4.28
N GLU A 37 5.98 -5.99 -4.50
CA GLU A 37 5.72 -6.54 -5.84
C GLU A 37 4.87 -5.58 -6.70
N LEU A 38 3.84 -4.97 -6.10
CA LEU A 38 3.03 -3.97 -6.77
C LEU A 38 3.86 -2.73 -7.16
N LEU A 39 4.68 -2.21 -6.25
CA LEU A 39 5.56 -1.07 -6.53
C LEU A 39 6.57 -1.39 -7.62
N ASP A 40 7.15 -2.59 -7.62
CA ASP A 40 8.08 -3.04 -8.66
C ASP A 40 7.39 -3.16 -10.01
N ALA A 41 6.16 -3.69 -10.05
CA ALA A 41 5.36 -3.75 -11.27
C ALA A 41 5.04 -2.34 -11.80
N MET A 42 4.62 -1.42 -10.91
CA MET A 42 4.38 -0.02 -11.27
C MET A 42 5.64 0.64 -11.81
N ASN A 43 6.80 0.43 -11.17
CA ASN A 43 8.07 0.97 -11.64
C ASN A 43 8.48 0.35 -12.99
N LYS A 44 8.22 -0.93 -13.25
CA LYS A 44 8.48 -1.57 -14.56
C LYS A 44 7.57 -1.02 -15.66
N ILE A 45 6.30 -0.74 -15.34
CA ILE A 45 5.37 -0.13 -16.29
C ILE A 45 5.77 1.33 -16.55
N ALA A 46 6.05 2.08 -15.49
CA ALA A 46 6.46 3.47 -15.56
C ALA A 46 7.81 3.65 -16.26
N SER A 47 8.77 2.74 -16.07
CA SER A 47 10.08 2.79 -16.76
C SER A 47 10.01 2.42 -18.24
N LYS A 48 9.01 1.61 -18.64
CA LYS A 48 8.71 1.34 -20.06
C LYS A 48 7.85 2.43 -20.71
N SER A 49 7.21 3.28 -19.91
CA SER A 49 6.45 4.41 -20.40
C SER A 49 7.35 5.65 -20.42
N LYS A 50 7.39 6.41 -21.51
CA LYS A 50 7.93 7.78 -21.48
C LYS A 50 6.93 8.69 -20.76
N LEU A 51 6.67 8.41 -19.48
CA LEU A 51 5.78 9.21 -18.65
C LEU A 51 6.51 10.49 -18.28
N THR A 52 6.12 11.60 -18.91
CA THR A 52 6.66 12.92 -18.62
C THR A 52 5.97 13.50 -17.39
N LYS A 53 6.57 14.53 -16.75
CA LYS A 53 5.94 15.21 -15.60
C LYS A 53 4.51 15.70 -15.91
N LYS A 54 4.23 16.09 -17.16
CA LYS A 54 2.88 16.50 -17.60
C LYS A 54 1.86 15.37 -17.49
N ASP A 55 2.25 14.15 -17.86
CA ASP A 55 1.36 12.99 -17.82
C ASP A 55 1.01 12.60 -16.38
N VAL A 56 1.96 12.73 -15.44
CA VAL A 56 1.72 12.53 -14.00
C VAL A 56 0.75 13.56 -13.45
N ASP A 57 0.90 14.83 -13.82
CA ASP A 57 0.01 15.91 -13.39
C ASP A 57 -1.42 15.69 -13.90
N ASP A 58 -1.57 15.26 -15.16
CA ASP A 58 -2.88 15.00 -15.76
C ASP A 58 -3.56 13.76 -15.17
N ILE A 59 -2.80 12.70 -14.84
CA ILE A 59 -3.32 11.55 -14.10
C ILE A 59 -3.75 11.97 -12.68
N SER A 60 -2.97 12.80 -11.99
CA SER A 60 -3.31 13.27 -10.64
C SER A 60 -4.62 14.07 -10.62
N LYS A 61 -4.86 14.89 -11.65
CA LYS A 61 -6.09 15.67 -11.81
C LYS A 61 -7.29 14.76 -12.05
N LYS A 62 -7.15 13.73 -12.89
CA LYS A 62 -8.22 12.76 -13.16
C LYS A 62 -8.56 11.93 -11.93
N ILE A 63 -7.57 11.41 -11.22
CA ILE A 63 -7.80 10.64 -9.98
C ILE A 63 -8.51 11.52 -8.94
N LYS A 64 -8.07 12.77 -8.75
CA LYS A 64 -8.77 13.69 -7.84
C LYS A 64 -10.22 13.91 -8.27
N ALA A 65 -10.48 14.20 -9.54
CA ALA A 65 -11.83 14.42 -10.04
C ALA A 65 -12.76 13.22 -9.82
N GLU A 66 -12.28 11.99 -10.02
CA GLU A 66 -13.05 10.77 -9.78
C GLU A 66 -13.23 10.49 -8.28
N THR A 67 -12.18 10.64 -7.47
CA THR A 67 -12.24 10.38 -6.02
C THR A 67 -13.18 11.35 -5.28
N PHE A 68 -13.34 12.59 -5.78
CA PHE A 68 -14.29 13.56 -5.23
C PHE A 68 -15.73 13.39 -5.76
N ALA A 69 -15.93 12.65 -6.86
CA ALA A 69 -17.26 12.35 -7.37
C ALA A 69 -17.94 11.23 -6.57
N ASP A 70 -17.16 10.22 -6.13
CA ASP A 70 -17.67 9.10 -5.34
C ASP A 70 -17.87 9.43 -3.84
N LEU A 71 -17.31 10.55 -3.35
CA LEU A 71 -17.48 11.02 -1.96
C LEU A 71 -18.67 11.99 -1.78
N ASN A 72 -19.34 12.41 -2.86
CA ASN A 72 -20.46 13.35 -2.85
C ASN A 72 -21.76 12.74 -3.40
N LYS A 73 -21.91 11.41 -3.34
CA LYS A 73 -23.08 10.69 -3.82
C LYS A 73 -23.74 9.87 -2.72
#